data_AF-A0A1H9H859-F1
#
_entry.id   AF-A0A1H9H859-F1
#
_cell.length_a   1.000
_cell.length_b   1.000
_cell.length_c   1.000
_cell.angle_alpha   90.00
_cell.angle_beta   90.00
_cell.angle_gamma   90.00
#
_symmetry.space_group_name_H-M   'P 1'
#
loop_
_entity.id
_entity.type
_entity.pdbx_description
1 polymer ?
#
loop_
_entity_poly.entity_id
_entity_poly.type
_entity_poly.pdbx_seq_one_letter_code
_entity_poly.pdbx_strand_id
1 'polypeptide(L)'
;MRAPVLIALCGALLLSACSANRRCAGTPSYQKEDTLPAPGAVEGLTVPTSPSALSIPAQPAQSEPFGKKVKDADGRSRYECLDVPPPFNPPPAPAASEKAPKS
;
A
#
# COMPACT_ATOMS: atom_id res chain seq x y z
N MET A 1 37.85 5.91 -24.54
CA MET A 1 36.64 6.71 -24.23
C MET A 1 35.36 5.88 -24.00
N ARG A 2 35.43 4.56 -23.72
CA ARG A 2 34.24 3.70 -23.55
C ARG A 2 33.77 3.52 -22.10
N ALA A 3 34.67 3.69 -21.12
CA ALA A 3 34.38 3.55 -19.69
C ALA A 3 33.38 4.59 -19.10
N PRO A 4 33.44 5.90 -19.44
CA PRO A 4 32.54 6.88 -18.81
C PRO A 4 31.08 6.72 -19.29
N VAL A 5 30.88 6.24 -20.53
CA VAL A 5 29.55 5.97 -21.07
C VAL A 5 28.87 4.80 -20.35
N LEU A 6 29.65 3.76 -20.01
CA LEU A 6 29.15 2.58 -19.29
C LEU A 6 28.74 2.91 -17.84
N ILE A 7 29.50 3.77 -17.16
CA ILE A 7 29.18 4.22 -15.80
C ILE A 7 27.93 5.11 -15.80
N ALA A 8 27.82 6.04 -16.76
CA ALA A 8 26.64 6.89 -16.90
C ALA A 8 25.36 6.09 -17.19
N LEU A 9 25.46 5.03 -18.01
CA LEU A 9 24.33 4.16 -18.34
C LEU A 9 23.85 3.34 -17.13
N CYS A 10 24.79 2.77 -16.36
CA CYS A 10 24.46 2.05 -15.13
C CYS A 10 23.84 2.97 -14.06
N GLY A 11 24.32 4.21 -13.95
CA GLY A 11 23.72 5.22 -13.05
C GLY A 11 22.26 5.50 -13.40
N ALA A 12 21.95 5.73 -14.68
CA ALA A 12 20.59 6.00 -15.13
C ALA A 12 19.62 4.84 -14.88
N LEU A 13 20.07 3.59 -15.02
CA LEU A 13 19.26 2.39 -14.78
C LEU A 13 18.88 2.26 -13.29
N LEU A 14 19.82 2.50 -12.39
CA LEU A 14 19.59 2.39 -10.94
C LEU A 14 18.61 3.45 -10.41
N LEU A 15 18.61 4.66 -10.97
CA LEU A 15 17.66 5.71 -10.58
C LEU A 15 16.21 5.41 -11.04
N SER A 16 16.04 4.72 -12.17
CA SER A 16 14.71 4.36 -12.67
C SER A 16 13.98 3.32 -11.79
N ALA A 17 14.72 2.55 -11.00
CA ALA A 17 14.16 1.55 -10.09
C ALA A 17 13.55 2.17 -8.82
N CYS A 18 13.99 3.35 -8.38
CA CYS A 18 13.45 4.00 -7.18
C CYS A 18 12.13 4.74 -7.40
N SER A 19 11.80 5.15 -8.62
CA SER A 19 10.55 5.90 -8.90
C SER A 19 9.35 5.01 -9.22
N ALA A 20 9.58 3.73 -9.55
CA ALA A 20 8.54 2.72 -9.75
C ALA A 20 8.09 2.11 -8.40
N ASN A 21 7.56 2.95 -7.50
CA ASN A 21 7.17 2.52 -6.15
C ASN A 21 5.86 1.69 -6.19
N ARG A 22 5.98 0.40 -6.52
CA ARG A 22 4.88 -0.58 -6.53
C ARG A 22 4.85 -1.39 -5.22
N ARG A 23 4.94 -0.71 -4.07
CA ARG A 23 5.13 -1.36 -2.77
C ARG A 23 3.99 -2.32 -2.38
N CYS A 24 2.78 -2.04 -2.85
CA CYS A 24 1.61 -2.90 -2.65
C CYS A 24 1.27 -3.78 -3.87
N ALA A 25 2.15 -3.85 -4.88
CA ALA A 25 1.91 -4.73 -6.01
C ALA A 25 2.27 -6.17 -5.62
N GLY A 26 1.31 -6.86 -5.03
CA GLY A 26 1.41 -8.27 -4.69
C GLY A 26 0.76 -8.58 -3.35
N THR A 27 0.62 -9.88 -3.10
CA THR A 27 0.18 -10.44 -1.83
C THR A 27 1.41 -10.64 -0.93
N PRO A 28 1.48 -10.01 0.25
CA PRO A 28 2.56 -10.24 1.21
C PRO A 28 2.52 -11.69 1.73
N SER A 29 3.66 -12.20 2.19
CA SER A 29 3.79 -13.59 2.65
C SER A 29 2.81 -13.93 3.78
N TYR A 30 2.64 -13.00 4.74
CA TYR A 30 1.72 -13.20 5.87
C TYR A 30 0.24 -13.35 5.48
N GLN A 31 -0.17 -12.94 4.27
CA GLN A 31 -1.54 -13.16 3.77
C GLN A 31 -1.73 -14.56 3.15
N LYS A 32 -0.64 -15.30 2.91
CA LYS A 32 -0.68 -16.62 2.29
C LYS A 32 -0.54 -17.76 3.29
N GLU A 33 -0.14 -17.46 4.52
CA GLU A 33 0.07 -18.46 5.54
C GLU A 33 -1.28 -18.91 6.11
N ASP A 34 -1.43 -20.22 6.27
CA ASP A 34 -2.60 -20.79 6.92
C ASP A 34 -2.58 -20.47 8.41
N THR A 35 -3.77 -20.23 8.97
CA THR A 35 -3.90 -20.09 10.42
C THR A 35 -3.65 -21.45 11.07
N LEU A 36 -2.71 -21.49 12.02
CA LEU A 36 -2.43 -22.71 12.77
C LEU A 36 -3.69 -23.18 13.51
N PRO A 37 -3.97 -24.49 13.53
CA PRO A 37 -5.09 -25.01 14.29
C PRO A 37 -4.88 -24.72 15.78
N ALA A 38 -5.99 -24.42 16.47
CA ALA A 38 -5.95 -24.30 17.91
C ALA A 38 -5.43 -25.61 18.54
N PRO A 39 -4.64 -25.54 19.62
CA PRO A 39 -4.22 -26.74 20.35
C PRO A 39 -5.44 -27.58 20.71
N GLY A 40 -5.43 -28.86 20.32
CA GLY A 40 -6.50 -29.79 20.66
C GLY A 40 -6.59 -29.98 22.18
N ALA A 41 -7.80 -30.18 22.69
CA ALA A 41 -7.98 -30.64 24.06
C ALA A 41 -7.48 -32.09 24.16
N VAL A 42 -6.58 -32.35 25.11
CA VAL A 42 -6.11 -33.70 25.43
C VAL A 42 -6.99 -34.23 26.56
N GLU A 43 -7.31 -35.53 26.56
CA GLU A 43 -8.10 -36.14 27.64
C GLU A 43 -7.45 -35.84 29.01
N GLY A 44 -8.23 -35.24 29.92
CA GLY A 44 -7.75 -34.81 31.24
C GLY A 44 -7.03 -33.46 31.28
N LEU A 45 -6.81 -32.78 30.14
CA LEU A 45 -6.17 -31.46 30.08
C LEU A 45 -7.06 -30.45 29.35
N THR A 46 -7.62 -29.51 30.10
CA THR A 46 -8.42 -28.40 29.56
C THR A 46 -7.54 -27.16 29.39
N VAL A 47 -7.67 -26.47 28.26
CA VAL A 47 -7.06 -25.16 28.06
C VAL A 47 -8.04 -24.10 28.56
N PRO A 48 -7.76 -23.41 29.67
CA PRO A 48 -8.67 -22.39 30.19
C PRO A 48 -8.71 -21.17 29.26
N THR A 49 -9.91 -20.74 28.91
CA THR A 49 -10.13 -19.47 28.18
C THR A 49 -9.96 -18.30 29.14
N SER A 50 -8.94 -17.46 28.91
CA SER A 50 -8.75 -16.22 29.66
C SER A 50 -9.56 -15.09 29.01
N PRO A 51 -10.24 -14.22 29.79
CA PRO A 51 -10.88 -13.02 29.24
C PRO A 51 -9.86 -12.01 28.68
N SER A 52 -8.58 -12.14 29.06
CA SER A 52 -7.47 -11.35 28.53
C SER A 52 -6.75 -12.05 27.36
N ALA A 53 -7.21 -13.22 26.92
CA ALA A 53 -6.61 -13.91 25.78
C ALA A 53 -6.91 -13.14 24.48
N LEU A 54 -5.91 -13.06 23.59
CA LEU A 54 -6.13 -12.57 22.24
C LEU A 54 -7.09 -13.53 21.52
N SER A 55 -8.23 -13.02 21.06
CA SER A 55 -9.18 -13.76 20.23
C SER A 55 -9.08 -13.27 18.79
N ILE A 56 -8.79 -14.19 17.87
CA ILE A 56 -8.77 -13.89 16.43
C ILE A 56 -10.20 -14.00 15.91
N PRO A 57 -10.76 -12.93 15.29
CA PRO A 57 -12.11 -12.99 14.73
C PRO A 57 -12.17 -13.93 13.53
N ALA A 58 -13.38 -14.37 13.18
CA ALA A 58 -13.59 -15.17 11.97
C ALA A 58 -13.11 -14.41 10.72
N GLN A 59 -12.56 -15.14 9.75
CA GLN A 59 -12.15 -14.53 8.48
C GLN A 59 -13.36 -13.86 7.79
N PRO A 60 -13.17 -12.68 7.21
CA PRO A 60 -14.22 -12.00 6.45
C PRO A 60 -14.59 -12.81 5.20
N ALA A 61 -15.85 -12.71 4.77
CA ALA A 61 -16.32 -13.40 3.56
C ALA A 61 -15.60 -12.93 2.28
N GLN A 62 -15.03 -11.71 2.31
CA GLN A 62 -14.27 -11.12 1.21
C GLN A 62 -12.92 -10.66 1.74
N SER A 63 -11.85 -11.11 1.08
CA SER A 63 -10.47 -10.70 1.38
C SER A 63 -10.14 -9.44 0.58
N GLU A 64 -9.76 -8.37 1.27
CA GLU A 64 -9.33 -7.11 0.64
C GLU A 64 -7.84 -7.17 0.30
N PRO A 65 -7.45 -6.91 -0.96
CA PRO A 65 -6.06 -6.93 -1.36
C PRO A 65 -5.31 -5.72 -0.79
N PHE A 66 -4.03 -5.90 -0.47
CA PHE A 66 -3.16 -4.85 0.04
C PHE A 66 -3.03 -3.62 -0.89
N GLY A 67 -3.24 -3.82 -2.19
CA GLY A 67 -3.37 -2.74 -3.16
C GLY A 67 -4.11 -3.18 -4.41
N LYS A 68 -4.65 -2.21 -5.15
CA LYS A 68 -5.43 -2.43 -6.38
C LYS A 68 -4.91 -1.60 -7.55
N LYS A 69 -5.07 -2.11 -8.78
CA LYS A 69 -4.82 -1.32 -9.99
C LYS A 69 -6.01 -0.42 -10.27
N VAL A 70 -5.77 0.88 -10.39
CA VAL A 70 -6.78 1.88 -10.79
C VAL A 70 -6.32 2.62 -12.03
N LYS A 71 -7.28 3.19 -12.77
CA LYS A 71 -7.01 4.08 -13.90
C LYS A 71 -6.95 5.52 -13.38
N ASP A 72 -5.93 6.27 -13.79
CA ASP A 72 -5.89 7.71 -13.56
C ASP A 72 -6.76 8.46 -14.58
N ALA A 73 -6.87 9.78 -14.42
CA ALA A 73 -7.62 10.66 -15.33
C ALA A 73 -7.10 10.62 -16.78
N ASP A 74 -5.84 10.25 -16.99
CA ASP A 74 -5.20 10.13 -18.29
C ASP A 74 -5.33 8.71 -18.89
N GLY A 75 -6.08 7.82 -18.23
CA GLY A 75 -6.28 6.43 -18.67
C GLY A 75 -5.08 5.50 -18.44
N ARG A 76 -4.04 5.94 -17.72
CA ARG A 76 -2.88 5.13 -17.34
C ARG A 76 -3.19 4.30 -16.10
N SER A 77 -2.57 3.13 -16.01
CA SER A 77 -2.74 2.23 -14.87
C SER A 77 -1.76 2.58 -13.75
N ARG A 78 -2.29 2.86 -12.55
CA ARG A 78 -1.52 3.08 -11.32
C ARG A 78 -1.93 2.08 -10.24
N TYR A 79 -1.05 1.83 -9.28
CA TYR A 79 -1.38 1.06 -8.07
C TYR A 79 -1.82 2.01 -6.96
N GLU A 80 -2.94 1.68 -6.32
CA GLU A 80 -3.44 2.35 -5.12
C GLU A 80 -3.28 1.38 -3.95
N CYS A 81 -2.48 1.78 -2.96
CA CYS A 81 -2.17 0.99 -1.77
C CYS A 81 -3.09 1.40 -0.63
N LEU A 82 -3.63 0.44 0.12
CA LEU A 82 -4.53 0.73 1.25
C LEU A 82 -3.83 1.48 2.39
N ASP A 83 -2.52 1.27 2.56
CA ASP A 83 -1.72 1.92 3.62
C ASP A 83 -1.25 3.34 3.25
N VAL A 84 -1.45 3.78 2.01
CA VAL A 84 -1.05 5.12 1.58
C VAL A 84 -2.26 6.04 1.71
N PRO A 85 -2.16 7.13 2.51
CA PRO A 85 -3.26 8.06 2.65
C PRO A 85 -3.65 8.65 1.28
N PRO A 86 -4.94 8.90 1.04
CA PRO A 86 -5.37 9.52 -0.21
C PRO A 86 -4.73 10.91 -0.36
N PRO A 87 -4.48 11.37 -1.60
CA PRO A 87 -3.95 12.70 -1.83
C PRO A 87 -4.91 13.75 -1.27
N PHE A 88 -4.36 14.75 -0.59
CA PHE A 88 -5.13 15.89 -0.12
C PHE A 88 -5.54 16.75 -1.32
N ASN A 89 -6.85 16.99 -1.47
CA ASN A 89 -7.37 17.96 -2.43
C ASN A 89 -7.55 19.30 -1.71
N PRO A 90 -6.65 20.29 -1.90
CA PRO A 90 -6.85 21.60 -1.30
C PRO A 90 -8.12 22.25 -1.86
N PRO A 91 -8.85 23.03 -1.05
CA PRO A 91 -10.01 23.79 -1.54
C PRO A 91 -9.56 24.72 -2.69
N PRO A 92 -10.43 24.98 -3.67
CA PRO A 92 -10.12 25.91 -4.76
C PRO A 92 -9.70 27.25 -4.18
N ALA A 93 -8.57 27.78 -4.66
CA ALA A 93 -8.08 29.08 -4.23
C ALA A 93 -9.17 30.14 -4.50
N PRO A 94 -9.42 31.07 -3.55
CA PRO A 94 -10.35 32.17 -3.82
C PRO A 94 -9.87 32.94 -5.05
N ALA A 95 -10.80 33.17 -5.99
CA ALA A 95 -10.52 33.89 -7.22
C ALA A 95 -9.83 35.21 -6.86
N ALA A 96 -8.67 35.45 -7.48
CA ALA A 96 -7.94 36.71 -7.31
C ALA A 96 -8.89 37.85 -7.68
N SER A 97 -9.26 38.63 -6.68
CA SER A 97 -10.09 39.82 -6.86
C SER A 97 -9.43 40.70 -7.92
N GLU A 98 -10.23 40.99 -8.94
CA GLU A 98 -9.97 41.85 -10.07
C GLU A 98 -9.18 43.10 -9.65
N LYS A 99 -8.11 43.41 -10.40
CA LYS A 99 -7.29 44.62 -10.18
C LYS A 99 -8.21 45.85 -10.12
N ALA A 100 -8.30 46.50 -8.97
CA ALA A 100 -8.92 47.80 -8.84
C ALA A 100 -8.23 48.82 -9.77
N PRO A 101 -8.97 49.63 -10.55
CA PRO A 101 -8.38 50.66 -11.39
C PRO A 101 -7.77 51.75 -10.50
N LYS A 102 -6.53 52.16 -10.80
CA LYS A 102 -5.93 53.38 -10.26
C LYS A 102 -6.80 54.57 -10.69
N SER A 103 -7.20 55.39 -9.73
CA SER A 103 -7.65 56.77 -9.95
C SER A 103 -6.74 57.73 -9.20
#